data_AF-A0A661G5Z1-F1
#
_entry.id   AF-A0A661G5Z1-F1
#
_cell.length_a   1.000
_cell.length_b   1.000
_cell.length_c   1.000
_cell.angle_alpha   90.00
_cell.angle_beta   90.00
_cell.angle_gamma   90.00
#
_symmetry.space_group_name_H-M   'P 1'
#
loop_
_entity.id
_entity.type
_entity.pdbx_description
1 polymer ?
#
loop_
_entity_poly.entity_id
_entity_poly.type
_entity_poly.pdbx_seq_one_letter_code
_entity_poly.pdbx_strand_id
1 'polypeptide(L)' 'VLGPAEDGGYVLIGVRRLSPVLFEGVDWGSDRVLRQTRARLTALGWRWHELRMLWDVDRPEDLMRLGEVGLA' A
#
# COMPACT_ATOMS: atom_id res chain seq x y z
N VAL A 1 -1.47 8.33 6.58
CA VAL A 1 -1.90 6.95 6.87
C VAL A 1 -1.53 6.11 5.66
N LEU A 2 -0.96 4.93 5.88
CA LEU A 2 -0.57 3.99 4.82
C LEU A 2 -1.19 2.63 5.15
N GLY A 3 -1.95 2.05 4.23
CA GLY A 3 -2.54 0.71 4.34
C GLY A 3 -1.83 -0.24 3.39
N PRO A 4 -0.84 -1.03 3.86
CA PRO A 4 -0.05 -1.90 3.00
C PRO A 4 -0.86 -3.05 2.42
N ALA A 5 -0.52 -3.45 1.19
CA ALA A 5 -1.02 -4.65 0.53
C ALA A 5 0.03 -5.77 0.58
N GLU A 6 -0.39 -7.03 0.48
CA GLU A 6 0.50 -8.20 0.50
C GLU A 6 1.34 -8.33 -0.78
N ASP A 7 0.86 -7.81 -1.91
CA ASP A 7 1.51 -7.84 -3.22
C ASP A 7 2.72 -6.88 -3.34
N GLY A 8 2.99 -6.08 -2.30
CA GLY A 8 4.03 -5.05 -2.26
C GLY A 8 3.56 -3.66 -2.64
N GLY A 9 2.25 -3.48 -2.86
CA GLY A 9 1.57 -2.21 -3.02
C GLY A 9 0.92 -1.67 -1.73
N TYR A 10 -0.13 -0.88 -1.89
CA TYR A 10 -0.96 -0.41 -0.78
C TYR A 10 -2.41 -0.22 -1.23
N VAL A 11 -3.35 -0.69 -0.43
CA VAL A 11 -4.80 -0.50 -0.67
C VAL A 11 -5.29 0.89 -0.24
N LEU A 12 -4.48 1.61 0.54
CA LEU A 12 -4.84 2.94 1.02
C LEU A 12 -3.61 3.83 1.24
N ILE A 13 -3.71 5.07 0.75
CA ILE A 13 -2.84 6.16 1.18
C ILE A 13 -3.67 7.40 1.49
N GLY A 14 -3.46 7.97 2.67
CA GLY A 14 -4.15 9.18 3.13
C GLY A 14 -3.14 10.21 3.60
N VAL A 15 -3.19 11.41 3.02
CA VAL A 15 -2.25 12.52 3.30
C VAL A 15 -2.98 13.79 3.70
N ARG A 16 -2.40 14.57 4.62
CA ARG A 16 -2.91 15.91 5.00
C ARG A 16 -2.22 17.05 4.22
N ARG A 17 -1.09 16.75 3.60
CA ARG A 17 -0.28 17.65 2.78
C ARG A 17 0.20 16.86 1.58
N LEU A 18 0.30 17.52 0.43
CA LEU A 18 0.73 16.89 -0.81
C LEU A 18 2.16 17.32 -1.15
N SER A 19 2.99 16.38 -1.56
CA SER A 19 4.32 16.63 -2.13
C SER A 19 4.54 15.66 -3.29
N PRO A 20 4.94 16.14 -4.49
CA PRO A 20 5.20 15.27 -5.65
C PRO A 20 6.26 14.20 -5.36
N VAL A 21 7.24 14.52 -4.51
CA VAL A 21 8.32 13.60 -4.09
C VAL A 21 7.79 12.28 -3.53
N LEU A 22 6.58 12.28 -2.94
CA LEU A 22 5.94 11.06 -2.43
C LEU A 22 5.63 10.04 -3.53
N PHE A 23 5.40 10.49 -4.76
CA PHE A 23 4.96 9.65 -5.89
C PHE A 23 5.98 9.62 -7.04
N GLU A 24 6.97 10.49 -7.02
CA GLU A 24 7.97 10.64 -8.07
C GLU A 24 8.93 9.44 -8.12
N GLY A 25 9.06 8.81 -9.28
CA GLY A 25 9.96 7.66 -9.51
C GLY A 25 9.55 6.38 -8.78
N VAL A 26 8.26 6.23 -8.45
CA VAL A 26 7.72 4.95 -7.95
C VAL A 26 7.65 3.96 -9.13
N ASP A 27 8.14 2.75 -8.92
CA ASP A 27 8.05 1.65 -9.88
C ASP A 27 6.62 1.07 -9.82
N TRP A 28 5.65 1.78 -10.38
CA TRP A 28 4.23 1.39 -10.36
C TRP A 28 4.01 0.01 -11.01
N GLY A 29 3.11 -0.77 -10.42
CA GLY A 29 2.82 -2.15 -10.85
C GLY A 29 3.88 -3.18 -10.44
N SER A 30 4.73 -2.85 -9.46
CA SER A 30 5.73 -3.77 -8.92
C SER A 30 5.57 -3.99 -7.41
N ASP A 31 6.18 -5.06 -6.91
CA ASP A 31 6.31 -5.39 -5.48
C ASP A 31 7.13 -4.38 -4.65
N ARG A 32 7.65 -3.33 -5.32
CA ARG A 32 8.55 -2.33 -4.72
C ARG A 32 7.80 -1.09 -4.25
N VAL A 33 6.57 -0.88 -4.70
CA VAL A 33 5.80 0.36 -4.48
C VAL A 33 5.76 0.74 -3.00
N LEU A 34 5.35 -0.18 -2.13
CA LEU A 34 5.25 0.03 -0.68
C LEU A 34 6.58 0.43 -0.06
N ARG A 35 7.65 -0.29 -0.41
CA ARG A 35 9.00 -0.05 0.11
C ARG A 35 9.49 1.33 -0.31
N GLN A 36 9.30 1.71 -1.57
CA GLN A 36 9.76 3.02 -2.05
C GLN A 36 8.91 4.16 -1.44
N THR A 37 7.60 3.97 -1.26
CA THR A 37 6.74 4.95 -0.58
C THR A 37 7.14 5.15 0.88
N ARG A 38 7.45 4.08 1.64
CA ARG A 38 7.98 4.19 3.01
C ARG A 38 9.30 4.97 3.05
N ALA A 39 10.21 4.72 2.10
CA ALA A 39 11.47 5.45 1.99
C ALA A 39 11.23 6.95 1.73
N ARG A 40 10.28 7.31 0.87
CA ARG A 40 9.91 8.71 0.59
C ARG A 40 9.26 9.39 1.79
N LEU A 41 8.35 8.71 2.49
CA LEU A 41 7.76 9.23 3.73
C LEU A 41 8.84 9.53 4.79
N THR A 42 9.82 8.65 4.89
CA THR A 42 10.99 8.82 5.78
C THR A 42 11.85 10.01 5.34
N ALA A 43 12.20 10.09 4.05
CA ALA A 43 13.03 11.18 3.51
C ALA A 43 12.36 12.55 3.62
N LEU A 44 11.03 12.61 3.49
CA LEU A 44 10.23 13.82 3.70
C LEU A 44 10.12 14.22 5.19
N GLY A 45 10.57 13.37 6.11
CA GLY A 45 10.46 13.59 7.55
C GLY A 45 9.01 13.65 8.04
N TRP A 46 8.09 13.01 7.32
CA TRP A 46 6.68 13.04 7.70
C TRP A 46 6.43 12.15 8.91
N ARG A 47 5.38 12.44 9.66
CA ARG A 47 4.83 11.47 10.61
C ARG A 47 3.68 10.75 9.92
N TRP A 48 3.73 9.43 9.92
CA TRP A 48 2.66 8.60 9.38
C TRP A 48 2.33 7.47 10.34
N HIS A 49 1.16 6.89 10.13
CA HIS A 49 0.72 5.68 10.80
C HIS A 49 0.47 4.63 9.72
N GLU A 50 1.03 3.45 9.95
CA GLU A 50 0.86 2.30 9.08
C GLU A 50 -0.21 1.39 9.67
N LEU A 51 -1.23 1.10 8.89
CA LEU A 51 -2.32 0.20 9.26
C LEU A 51 -1.88 -1.26 9.13
N ARG A 52 -2.76 -2.17 9.55
CA ARG A 52 -2.55 -3.60 9.28
C ARG A 52 -2.43 -3.84 7.77
N MET A 53 -1.54 -4.76 7.41
CA MET A 53 -1.47 -5.27 6.05
C MET A 53 -2.78 -5.96 5.69
N LEU A 54 -3.23 -5.72 4.47
CA LEU A 54 -4.41 -6.34 3.90
C LEU A 54 -4.01 -7.10 2.65
N TRP A 55 -4.79 -8.11 2.34
CA TRP A 55 -4.75 -8.81 1.07
C TRP A 55 -5.73 -8.12 0.11
N ASP A 56 -5.26 -7.77 -1.08
CA ASP A 56 -6.03 -7.26 -2.20
C ASP A 56 -6.46 -8.38 -3.14
N VAL A 57 -7.57 -8.14 -3.86
CA VAL A 57 -8.23 -9.13 -4.71
C VAL A 57 -8.15 -8.62 -6.14
N ASP A 58 -7.19 -9.11 -6.91
CA ASP A 58 -6.91 -8.62 -8.26
C ASP A 58 -7.14 -9.68 -9.34
N ARG A 59 -6.98 -10.95 -9.00
CA ARG A 59 -7.02 -12.08 -9.92
C ARG A 59 -8.16 -13.05 -9.56
N PRO A 60 -8.66 -13.84 -10.53
CA PRO A 60 -9.71 -14.82 -10.24
C PRO A 60 -9.34 -15.81 -9.12
N GLU A 61 -8.08 -16.23 -9.07
CA GLU A 61 -7.54 -17.11 -8.03
C GLU A 61 -7.61 -16.53 -6.61
N ASP A 62 -7.60 -15.21 -6.47
CA ASP A 62 -7.71 -14.53 -5.17
C ASP A 62 -9.08 -14.84 -4.52
N LEU A 63 -10.15 -14.99 -5.31
CA LEU A 63 -11.49 -15.29 -4.78
C LEU A 63 -11.56 -16.56 -3.93
N MET A 64 -10.65 -17.52 -4.11
CA MET A 64 -10.61 -18.73 -3.29
C MET A 64 -10.36 -18.41 -1.81
N ARG A 65 -9.48 -17.45 -1.53
CA ARG A 65 -9.18 -17.00 -0.17
C ARG A 65 -10.33 -16.21 0.44
N LEU A 66 -11.20 -15.61 -0.37
CA LEU A 66 -12.38 -14.86 0.12
C LEU A 66 -13.30 -15.73 1.00
N GLY A 67 -13.47 -17.00 0.63
CA GLY A 67 -14.26 -17.96 1.40
C GLY A 67 -13.68 -18.27 2.79
N GLU A 68 -12.39 -18.04 3.00
CA GLU A 68 -11.68 -18.30 4.25
C GLU A 68 -11.72 -17.10 5.22
N VAL A 69 -11.84 -15.87 4.68
CA VAL A 69 -11.81 -14.62 5.48
C VAL A 69 -13.17 -14.26 6.11
N GLY A 70 -14.21 -15.06 5.91
CA GLY A 70 -15.48 -14.94 6.64
C GLY A 70 -16.25 -13.66 6.32
N LEU A 71 -16.30 -13.25 5.05
CA LEU A 71 -17.27 -12.28 4.57
C LEU A 71 -18.59 -13.01 4.24
N ALA A 72 -19.25 -13.50 5.28
CA ALA A 72 -20.61 -14.05 5.23
C ALA A 72 -21.59 -13.11 5.93
#